data_AF-A0A935CT52-F1
#
_entry.id   AF-A0A935CT52-F1
#
_cell.length_a   1.000
_cell.length_b   1.000
_cell.length_c   1.000
_cell.angle_alpha   90.00
_cell.angle_beta   90.00
_cell.angle_gamma   90.00
#
_symmetry.space_group_name_H-M   'P 1'
#
loop_
_entity.id
_entity.type
_entity.pdbx_description
1 polymer ?
#
loop_
_entity_poly.entity_id
_entity_poly.type
_entity_poly.pdbx_seq_one_letter_code
_entity_poly.pdbx_strand_id
1 'polypeptide(L)' 'MRAVTGGASIRLPAGKPLADALRSLGETHPVLDPLLMPGGGLAAGLYLFINRVPMAWSVAASRPLAETDDVVVVQPLSGG' A
#
# COMPACT_ATOMS: atom_id res chain seq x y z
N MET A 1 -8.96 9.24 -9.11
CA MET A 1 -10.17 8.53 -8.65
C MET A 1 -9.81 7.77 -7.36
N ARG A 2 -10.20 8.27 -6.17
CA ARG A 2 -9.93 7.63 -4.85
C ARG A 2 -11.09 6.69 -4.45
N ALA A 3 -11.53 5.83 -5.38
CA ALA A 3 -12.85 5.21 -5.31
C ALA A 3 -12.96 4.02 -4.33
N VAL A 4 -11.84 3.39 -3.93
CA VAL A 4 -11.91 2.11 -3.19
C VAL A 4 -11.97 2.26 -1.67
N THR A 5 -11.39 3.34 -1.12
CA THR A 5 -11.46 3.64 0.33
C THR A 5 -12.40 4.81 0.65
N GLY A 6 -13.14 5.32 -0.34
CA GLY A 6 -13.92 6.56 -0.18
C GLY A 6 -13.08 7.80 0.16
N GLY A 7 -11.77 7.76 -0.08
CA GLY A 7 -10.83 8.81 0.32
C GLY A 7 -10.35 8.73 1.77
N ALA A 8 -10.72 7.70 2.53
CA ALA A 8 -10.25 7.49 3.89
C ALA A 8 -8.77 7.06 3.92
N SER A 9 -7.99 7.68 4.79
CA SER A 9 -6.65 7.21 5.19
C SER A 9 -6.82 6.02 6.14
N ILE A 10 -6.18 4.90 5.83
CA ILE A 10 -6.26 3.69 6.67
C ILE A 10 -5.02 3.62 7.56
N ARG A 11 -5.21 3.44 8.87
CA ARG A 11 -4.11 3.23 9.80
C ARG A 11 -3.59 1.81 9.66
N LEU A 12 -2.31 1.68 9.34
CA LEU A 12 -1.61 0.41 9.34
C LEU A 12 -1.03 0.12 10.74
N PRO A 13 -0.99 -1.15 11.18
CA PRO A 13 -0.36 -1.51 12.45
C PRO A 13 1.15 -1.24 12.39
N ALA A 14 1.66 -0.46 13.35
CA ALA A 14 3.08 -0.17 13.46
C ALA A 14 3.89 -1.40 13.91
N GLY A 15 5.20 -1.37 13.64
CA GLY A 15 6.15 -2.42 14.00
C GLY A 15 6.11 -3.66 13.10
N LYS A 16 5.10 -3.79 12.23
CA LYS A 16 5.01 -4.87 11.25
C LYS A 16 5.65 -4.49 9.91
N PRO A 17 6.16 -5.47 9.15
CA PRO A 17 6.54 -5.26 7.76
C PRO A 17 5.36 -4.72 6.96
N LEU A 18 5.63 -3.80 6.01
CA LEU A 18 4.59 -3.25 5.14
C LEU A 18 3.81 -4.35 4.40
N ALA A 19 4.47 -5.42 3.96
CA ALA A 19 3.80 -6.52 3.28
C ALA A 19 2.75 -7.22 4.15
N ASP A 20 3.04 -7.39 5.44
CA ASP A 20 2.08 -7.98 6.38
C ASP A 20 0.96 -7.00 6.69
N ALA A 21 1.28 -5.71 6.81
CA ALA A 21 0.28 -4.67 7.03
C ALA A 21 -0.72 -4.57 5.87
N LEU A 22 -0.24 -4.64 4.62
CA LEU A 22 -1.09 -4.63 3.43
C LEU A 22 -1.86 -5.95 3.24
N ARG A 23 -1.29 -7.09 3.65
CA ARG A 23 -2.03 -8.37 3.66
C ARG A 23 -3.19 -8.33 4.65
N SER A 24 -2.95 -7.87 5.89
CA SER A 24 -4.01 -7.68 6.88
C SER A 24 -5.06 -6.67 6.42
N LEU A 25 -4.64 -5.67 5.64
CA LEU A 25 -5.56 -4.74 4.99
C LEU A 25 -6.45 -5.44 3.96
N GLY A 26 -5.89 -6.32 3.12
CA GLY A 26 -6.63 -7.15 2.17
C GLY A 26 -7.62 -8.09 2.86
N GLU A 27 -7.26 -8.67 4.01
CA GLU A 27 -8.16 -9.50 4.81
C GLU A 27 -9.34 -8.68 5.40
N THR A 28 -9.07 -7.44 5.83
CA THR A 28 -10.10 -6.54 6.39
C THR A 28 -10.98 -5.92 5.29
N HIS A 29 -10.40 -5.71 4.11
CA HIS A 29 -11.03 -5.09 2.95
C HIS A 29 -10.74 -5.94 1.70
N PRO A 30 -11.47 -7.06 1.52
CA PRO A 30 -11.21 -8.03 0.45
C PRO A 30 -11.30 -7.43 -0.96
N VAL A 31 -12.00 -6.30 -1.12
CA VAL A 31 -12.06 -5.55 -2.38
C VAL A 31 -10.72 -4.89 -2.76
N LEU A 32 -9.83 -4.64 -1.78
CA LEU A 32 -8.52 -4.04 -2.01
C LEU A 32 -7.46 -5.07 -2.39
N ASP A 33 -7.59 -6.31 -1.94
CA ASP A 33 -6.60 -7.37 -2.17
C ASP A 33 -6.26 -7.58 -3.67
N PRO A 34 -7.23 -7.78 -4.59
CA PRO A 34 -6.91 -7.94 -6.02
C PRO A 34 -6.38 -6.66 -6.67
N LEU A 35 -6.57 -5.49 -6.05
CA LEU A 35 -6.15 -4.20 -6.59
C LEU A 35 -4.76 -3.77 -6.08
N LEU A 36 -4.41 -4.11 -4.84
CA LEU A 36 -3.17 -3.73 -4.20
C LEU A 36 -2.15 -4.88 -4.19
N MET A 37 -2.58 -6.11 -3.93
CA MET A 37 -1.71 -7.26 -3.74
C MET A 37 -2.14 -8.54 -4.51
N PRO A 38 -2.40 -8.48 -5.83
CA PRO A 38 -2.77 -9.66 -6.60
C PRO A 38 -1.67 -10.73 -6.51
N GLY A 39 -1.97 -11.86 -5.87
CA GLY A 39 -1.01 -12.96 -5.70
C GLY A 39 0.10 -12.69 -4.67
N GLY A 40 -0.08 -11.74 -3.76
CA GLY A 40 0.82 -11.53 -2.61
C GLY A 40 1.99 -10.56 -2.84
N GLY A 41 2.06 -9.90 -3.99
CA GLY A 41 3.00 -8.81 -4.28
C GLY A 41 2.26 -7.54 -4.69
N LEU A 42 2.88 -6.37 -4.52
CA LEU A 42 2.27 -5.10 -4.91
C LEU A 42 1.89 -5.13 -6.40
N ALA A 43 0.66 -4.70 -6.72
CA ALA A 43 0.13 -4.78 -8.07
C ALA A 43 1.03 -4.04 -9.06
N ALA A 44 1.20 -4.63 -10.25
CA ALA A 44 2.00 -4.06 -11.30
C ALA A 44 1.46 -2.68 -11.70
N GLY A 45 2.38 -1.71 -11.84
CA GLY A 45 1.99 -0.34 -12.12
C GLY A 45 1.35 0.36 -10.93
N LEU A 46 1.68 0.03 -9.68
CA LEU A 46 1.46 0.90 -8.53
C LEU A 46 2.77 1.55 -8.11
N TYR A 47 2.71 2.80 -7.69
CA TYR A 47 3.81 3.48 -7.02
C TYR A 47 3.56 3.55 -5.52
N LEU A 48 4.61 3.27 -4.75
CA LEU A 48 4.60 3.31 -3.31
C LEU A 48 5.50 4.46 -2.84
N PHE A 49 5.00 5.23 -1.88
CA PHE A 49 5.75 6.26 -1.19
C PHE A 49 5.65 6.02 0.31
N ILE A 50 6.77 6.16 1.01
CA ILE A 50 6.79 6.20 2.48
C ILE A 50 7.41 7.53 2.89
N ASN A 51 6.69 8.33 3.67
CA ASN A 51 7.08 9.70 4.05
C ASN A 51 7.44 10.56 2.82
N ARG A 52 6.65 10.46 1.75
CA ARG A 52 6.86 11.13 0.45
C ARG A 52 8.12 10.70 -0.33
N VAL A 53 8.82 9.67 0.14
CA VAL A 53 9.98 9.10 -0.57
C VAL A 53 9.50 7.90 -1.41
N PRO A 54 9.71 7.91 -2.74
CA PRO A 54 9.37 6.76 -3.57
C PRO A 54 10.18 5.53 -3.15
N MET A 55 9.51 4.40 -2.97
CA MET A 55 10.16 3.14 -2.65
C MET A 55 9.76 2.03 -3.60
N ALA A 56 10.75 1.22 -3.98
CA ALA A 56 10.48 -0.04 -4.66
C ALA A 56 9.86 -1.04 -3.68
N TRP A 57 8.92 -1.84 -4.16
CA TRP A 57 8.27 -2.88 -3.34
C TRP A 57 9.28 -3.85 -2.72
N SER A 58 10.31 -4.25 -3.46
CA SER A 58 11.36 -5.15 -2.98
C SER A 58 12.08 -4.67 -1.72
N VAL A 59 12.15 -3.35 -1.51
CA VAL A 59 12.77 -2.72 -0.34
C VAL A 59 11.73 -2.47 0.74
N ALA A 60 10.55 -1.98 0.36
CA ALA A 60 9.53 -1.57 1.31
C ALA A 60 8.81 -2.75 1.96
N ALA A 61 8.65 -3.87 1.27
CA ALA A 61 7.87 -5.02 1.73
C ALA A 61 8.33 -5.55 3.10
N SER A 62 9.64 -5.64 3.32
CA SER A 62 10.26 -6.13 4.55
C SER A 62 10.55 -5.03 5.57
N ARG A 63 10.33 -3.76 5.20
CA ARG A 63 10.60 -2.62 6.10
C ARG A 63 9.52 -2.58 7.19
N PRO A 64 9.90 -2.57 8.48
CA PRO A 64 8.96 -2.31 9.55
C PRO A 64 8.46 -0.87 9.50
N LEU A 65 7.14 -0.68 9.60
CA LEU A 65 6.53 0.66 9.61
C LEU A 65 6.60 1.28 11.01
N ALA A 66 7.03 2.53 11.09
CA ALA A 66 6.90 3.33 12.29
C ALA A 66 5.46 3.87 12.44
N GLU A 67 5.03 4.19 13.66
CA GLU A 67 3.71 4.81 13.91
C GLU A 67 3.53 6.14 13.17
N THR A 68 4.63 6.83 12.89
CA THR A 68 4.66 8.11 12.18
C THR A 68 4.85 7.96 10.67
N ASP A 69 5.02 6.74 10.14
CA ASP A 69 5.22 6.53 8.71
C ASP A 69 3.91 6.79 7.94
N ASP A 70 3.95 7.70 6.97
CA ASP A 70 2.88 7.95 6.02
C ASP A 70 3.10 7.11 4.77
N VAL A 71 2.18 6.19 4.47
CA VAL A 71 2.27 5.28 3.32
C VAL A 71 1.23 5.68 2.28
N VAL A 72 1.69 6.04 1.08
CA VAL A 72 0.85 6.42 -0.04
C VAL A 72 1.06 5.43 -1.19
N VAL A 73 -0.02 4.79 -1.61
CA VAL A 73 -0.05 3.97 -2.83
C VAL A 73 -0.84 4.71 -3.89
N VAL A 74 -0.24 4.93 -5.05
CA VAL A 74 -0.88 5.63 -6.16
C VAL A 74 -0.83 4.80 -7.43
N GLN A 75 -1.91 4.90 -8.20
CA GLN A 75 -1.99 4.43 -9.56
C GLN A 75 -1.34 5.50 -10.47
N PRO A 76 -0.45 5.15 -11.41
CA PRO A 76 -0.03 6.02 -12.49
C PRO A 76 -1.30 6.52 -13.18
N LEU A 77 -1.44 7.83 -13.26
CA LEU A 77 -2.36 8.39 -14.22
C LEU A 77 -1.73 8.13 -15.58
N SER A 78 -2.35 7.28 -16.40
CA SER A 78 -2.02 7.18 -17.81
C SER A 78 -2.20 8.58 -18.40
N GLY A 79 -1.09 9.27 -18.67
CA GLY A 79 -1.12 10.50 -19.46
C GLY A 79 -1.55 10.11 -20.87
N GLY A 80 -2.77 10.49 -21.23
CA GLY A 80 -3.24 10.46 -22.63
C GLY A 80 -2.61 11.57 -23.44
#